data_AF-A0A944VRW3-F1
#
_entry.id   AF-A0A944VRW3-F1
#
_cell.length_a   1.000
_cell.length_b   1.000
_cell.length_c   1.000
_cell.angle_alpha   90.00
_cell.angle_beta   90.00
_cell.angle_gamma   90.00
#
_symmetry.space_group_name_H-M   'P 1'
#
loop_
_entity.id
_entity.type
_entity.pdbx_description
1 polymer ?
#
loop_
_entity_poly.entity_id
_entity_poly.type
_entity_poly.pdbx_seq_one_letter_code
_entity_poly.pdbx_strand_id
1 'polypeptide(L)'
;MGYSIQAQGTMTTIGTATYSGSDYNLIWDDDNNGNSVVWLDYTNSTANWTAQNTWASGLDVALTYNVDPGYAVTWNDVDWRLPTTVDGLYVWGYDGTTTAGYNITNSEMGHLFYTELGIKGITPQTEQTHNRDGV
;
A
#
# COMPACT_ATOMS: atom_id res chain seq x y z
N MET A 1 -19.24 -18.65 13.57
CA MET A 1 -17.96 -19.09 12.99
C MET A 1 -17.21 -17.83 12.64
N GLY A 2 -16.14 -17.51 13.38
CA GLY A 2 -15.40 -16.26 13.21
C GLY A 2 -14.44 -16.40 12.04
N TYR A 3 -14.57 -15.54 11.03
CA TYR A 3 -13.58 -15.45 9.96
C TYR A 3 -12.37 -14.68 10.50
N SER A 4 -11.36 -15.41 10.95
CA SER A 4 -10.02 -14.86 11.12
C SER A 4 -9.40 -14.72 9.73
N ILE A 5 -9.49 -13.53 9.16
CA ILE A 5 -8.64 -13.14 8.04
C ILE A 5 -7.22 -13.01 8.57
N GLN A 6 -6.42 -14.04 8.35
CA GLN A 6 -4.99 -13.98 8.63
C GLN A 6 -4.37 -13.03 7.58
N ALA A 7 -3.75 -11.93 8.03
CA ALA A 7 -2.89 -11.11 7.18
C ALA A 7 -1.88 -12.03 6.49
N GLN A 8 -1.72 -11.91 5.17
CA GLN A 8 -0.87 -12.83 4.41
C GLN A 8 0.61 -12.41 4.43
N GLY A 9 0.89 -11.13 4.67
CA GLY A 9 2.22 -10.62 4.95
C GLY A 9 2.29 -9.90 6.31
N THR A 10 3.48 -9.85 6.89
CA THR A 10 3.69 -9.27 8.23
C THR A 10 4.22 -7.85 8.08
N MET A 11 3.33 -6.87 8.02
CA MET A 11 3.74 -5.48 8.16
C MET A 11 4.47 -5.26 9.48
N THR A 12 5.77 -4.98 9.38
CA THR A 12 6.64 -4.88 10.55
C THR A 12 7.03 -3.43 10.75
N THR A 13 6.61 -2.82 11.86
CA THR A 13 7.17 -1.52 12.25
C THR A 13 8.62 -1.72 12.67
N ILE A 14 9.52 -1.00 12.02
CA ILE A 14 10.99 -1.10 12.21
C ILE A 14 11.60 0.14 12.87
N GLY A 15 10.77 1.09 13.28
CA GLY A 15 11.18 2.31 13.94
C GLY A 15 10.30 3.50 13.56
N THR A 16 10.85 4.70 13.70
CA THR A 16 10.16 5.95 13.36
C THR A 16 11.02 6.89 12.52
N ALA A 17 10.36 7.83 11.86
CA ALA A 17 11.02 9.01 11.28
C ALA A 17 10.38 10.27 11.84
N THR A 18 11.21 11.20 12.30
CA THR A 18 10.77 12.53 12.72
C THR A 18 10.64 13.43 11.51
N TYR A 19 9.45 13.98 11.29
CA TYR A 19 9.15 14.96 10.24
C TYR A 19 8.41 16.16 10.84
N SER A 20 8.94 17.36 10.63
CA SER A 20 8.33 18.61 11.14
C SER A 20 8.02 18.58 12.66
N GLY A 21 8.87 17.89 13.44
CA GLY A 21 8.75 17.78 14.89
C GLY A 21 7.74 16.74 15.40
N SER A 22 7.17 15.90 14.54
CA SER A 22 6.33 14.76 14.92
C SER A 22 6.94 13.45 14.40
N ASP A 23 6.72 12.36 15.13
CA ASP A 23 7.22 11.04 14.77
C ASP A 23 6.15 10.23 14.03
N TYR A 24 6.58 9.58 12.95
CA TYR A 24 5.75 8.72 12.12
C TYR A 24 6.38 7.33 12.00
N ASN A 25 5.55 6.30 11.85
CA ASN A 25 6.05 4.92 11.79
C ASN A 25 6.81 4.68 10.48
N LEU A 26 7.90 3.92 10.58
CA LEU A 26 8.55 3.27 9.44
C LEU A 26 8.10 1.82 9.42
N ILE A 27 7.46 1.41 8.33
CA ILE A 27 6.89 0.07 8.17
C ILE A 27 7.65 -0.65 7.07
N TRP A 28 8.28 -1.78 7.41
CA TRP A 28 8.95 -2.63 6.45
C TRP A 28 7.96 -3.62 5.84
N ASP A 29 7.97 -3.64 4.51
CA ASP A 29 7.29 -4.61 3.66
C ASP A 29 8.40 -5.38 2.94
N ASP A 30 8.60 -6.64 3.33
CA ASP A 30 9.71 -7.47 2.86
C ASP A 30 9.38 -8.28 1.60
N ASP A 31 8.11 -8.31 1.17
CA ASP A 31 7.60 -9.04 -0.01
C ASP A 31 6.64 -8.21 -0.88
N ASN A 32 7.03 -6.99 -1.23
CA ASN A 32 6.32 -6.16 -2.20
C ASN A 32 6.64 -6.61 -3.63
N ASN A 33 5.97 -7.66 -4.10
CA ASN A 33 6.16 -8.27 -5.43
C ASN A 33 7.61 -8.72 -5.69
N GLY A 34 8.25 -9.35 -4.70
CA GLY A 34 9.65 -9.82 -4.77
C GLY A 34 10.70 -8.73 -4.52
N ASN A 35 10.30 -7.55 -4.06
CA ASN A 35 11.19 -6.50 -3.57
C ASN A 35 10.85 -6.17 -2.12
N SER A 36 11.78 -5.54 -1.41
CA SER A 36 11.51 -4.99 -0.08
C SER A 36 11.45 -3.46 -0.13
N VAL A 37 10.47 -2.87 0.53
CA VAL A 37 10.27 -1.42 0.62
C VAL A 37 9.99 -0.99 2.06
N VAL A 38 10.33 0.25 2.40
CA VAL A 38 9.97 0.84 3.70
C VAL A 38 8.98 1.97 3.44
N TRP A 39 7.85 1.90 4.14
CA TRP A 39 6.79 2.89 4.08
C TRP A 39 6.91 3.90 5.21
N LEU A 40 6.65 5.16 4.91
CA LEU A 40 6.42 6.21 5.90
C LEU A 40 4.91 6.34 6.13
N ASP A 41 4.47 6.10 7.36
CA ASP A 41 3.06 6.25 7.78
C ASP A 41 2.69 7.73 7.94
N TYR A 42 2.64 8.45 6.82
CA TYR A 42 2.37 9.89 6.77
C TYR A 42 1.34 10.22 5.71
N THR A 43 0.35 11.04 6.08
CA THR A 43 -0.64 11.59 5.15
C THR A 43 -0.28 13.02 4.79
N ASN A 44 0.08 13.25 3.52
CA ASN A 44 0.25 14.61 3.02
C ASN A 44 -1.09 15.23 2.59
N SER A 45 -1.19 16.55 2.71
CA SER A 45 -2.34 17.29 2.17
C SER A 45 -2.46 17.10 0.66
N THR A 46 -3.69 17.18 0.14
CA THR A 46 -3.95 17.04 -1.29
C THR A 46 -3.30 18.17 -2.10
N ALA A 47 -2.44 17.82 -3.03
CA ALA A 47 -1.83 18.70 -4.01
C ALA A 47 -1.87 18.06 -5.41
N ASN A 48 -1.50 18.82 -6.45
CA ASN A 48 -1.35 18.27 -7.80
C ASN A 48 -0.17 17.28 -7.87
N TRP A 49 -0.15 16.42 -8.90
CA TRP A 49 0.83 15.35 -9.05
C TRP A 49 2.29 15.84 -8.99
N THR A 50 2.61 16.94 -9.69
CA THR A 50 3.96 17.51 -9.68
C THR A 50 4.38 17.94 -8.28
N ALA A 51 3.51 18.66 -7.56
CA ALA A 51 3.78 19.11 -6.20
C ALA A 51 3.93 17.93 -5.23
N GLN A 52 3.14 16.86 -5.38
CA GLN A 52 3.27 15.66 -4.54
C GLN A 52 4.61 14.94 -4.78
N ASN A 53 5.04 14.82 -6.03
CA ASN A 53 6.34 14.19 -6.33
C ASN A 53 7.50 15.04 -5.82
N THR A 54 7.46 16.37 -6.00
CA THR A 54 8.48 17.26 -5.44
C THR A 54 8.53 17.20 -3.92
N TRP A 55 7.37 17.12 -3.26
CA TRP A 55 7.32 16.91 -1.82
C TRP A 55 7.96 15.59 -1.41
N ALA A 56 7.59 14.48 -2.06
CA ALA A 56 8.11 13.15 -1.76
C ALA A 56 9.64 13.12 -1.92
N SER A 57 10.19 13.61 -3.03
CA SER A 57 11.63 13.66 -3.24
C SER A 57 12.36 14.53 -2.20
N GLY A 58 11.70 15.55 -1.65
CA GLY A 58 12.27 16.42 -0.62
C GLY A 58 12.34 15.79 0.78
N LEU A 59 11.75 14.61 1.01
CA LEU A 59 11.72 13.99 2.33
C LEU A 59 13.08 13.47 2.78
N ASP A 60 13.96 13.04 1.87
CA ASP A 60 15.23 12.39 2.25
C ASP A 60 16.08 13.26 3.18
N VAL A 61 16.20 14.56 2.86
CA VAL A 61 16.94 15.53 3.67
C VAL A 61 16.14 16.11 4.83
N ALA A 62 14.81 15.87 4.86
CA ALA A 62 13.90 16.45 5.85
C ALA A 62 13.55 15.49 6.98
N LEU A 63 13.80 14.19 6.81
CA LEU A 63 13.52 13.15 7.79
C LEU A 63 14.74 12.88 8.68
N THR A 64 14.48 12.63 9.96
CA THR A 64 15.47 12.05 10.87
C THR A 64 15.00 10.65 11.24
N TYR A 65 15.79 9.62 10.88
CA TYR A 65 15.42 8.22 11.09
C TYR A 65 15.87 7.71 12.46
N ASN A 66 14.95 7.05 13.15
CA ASN A 66 15.16 6.32 14.40
C ASN A 66 14.78 4.86 14.17
N VAL A 67 15.62 4.12 13.45
CA VAL A 67 15.42 2.70 13.15
C VAL A 67 15.80 1.88 14.38
N ASP A 68 14.97 0.90 14.73
CA ASP A 68 15.22 -0.01 15.84
C ASP A 68 16.53 -0.79 15.60
N PRO A 69 17.41 -0.94 16.61
CA PRO A 69 18.73 -1.56 16.44
C PRO A 69 18.71 -3.04 15.98
N GLY A 70 17.55 -3.70 16.08
CA GLY A 70 17.34 -5.06 15.59
C GLY A 70 17.17 -5.16 14.07
N TYR A 71 16.99 -4.03 13.38
CA TYR A 71 16.83 -3.97 11.93
C TYR A 71 17.98 -3.19 11.28
N ALA A 72 18.40 -3.64 10.10
CA ALA A 72 19.37 -2.96 9.27
C ALA A 72 18.71 -2.60 7.94
N VAL A 73 18.54 -1.30 7.69
CA VAL A 73 17.97 -0.81 6.43
C VAL A 73 19.10 -0.27 5.57
N THR A 74 19.27 -0.85 4.39
CA THR A 74 20.19 -0.34 3.36
C THR A 74 19.36 0.28 2.25
N TRP A 75 19.41 1.60 2.13
CA TRP A 75 18.73 2.33 1.08
C TRP A 75 19.57 2.28 -0.20
N ASN A 76 19.02 1.71 -1.27
CA ASN A 76 19.65 1.65 -2.59
C ASN A 76 19.08 2.69 -3.56
N ASP A 77 18.10 3.47 -3.12
CA ASP A 77 17.48 4.56 -3.87
C ASP A 77 17.97 5.90 -3.32
N VAL A 78 17.90 6.92 -4.16
CA VAL A 78 18.43 8.27 -3.86
C VAL A 78 17.40 9.15 -3.16
N ASP A 79 16.10 8.90 -3.36
CA ASP A 79 15.04 9.76 -2.84
C ASP A 79 13.81 8.93 -2.41
N TRP A 80 13.05 9.49 -1.47
CA TRP A 80 11.67 9.04 -1.22
C TRP A 80 10.79 9.33 -2.44
N ARG A 81 9.84 8.42 -2.69
CA ARG A 81 8.88 8.56 -3.79
C ARG A 81 7.47 8.20 -3.33
N LEU A 82 6.49 8.64 -4.12
CA LEU A 82 5.15 8.11 -4.01
C LEU A 82 5.14 6.62 -4.41
N PRO A 83 4.21 5.82 -3.83
CA PRO A 83 3.97 4.45 -4.28
C PRO A 83 3.70 4.41 -5.79
N THR A 84 4.29 3.42 -6.46
CA THR A 84 4.01 3.19 -7.87
C THR A 84 2.59 2.67 -8.02
N THR A 85 1.86 3.31 -8.92
CA THR A 85 0.55 2.86 -9.38
C THR A 85 0.71 2.18 -10.73
N VAL A 86 -0.21 1.27 -11.06
CA VAL A 86 -0.24 0.73 -12.41
C VAL A 86 -0.83 1.78 -13.33
N ASP A 87 0.04 2.45 -14.07
CA ASP A 87 -0.36 3.39 -15.10
C ASP A 87 -0.71 2.66 -16.40
N GLY A 88 -1.89 2.95 -16.94
CA GLY A 88 -2.40 2.36 -18.18
C GLY A 88 -3.78 2.89 -18.52
N LEU A 89 -4.34 2.43 -19.65
CA LEU A 89 -5.75 2.69 -19.96
C LEU A 89 -6.62 2.26 -18.79
N TYR A 90 -7.58 3.09 -18.41
CA TYR A 90 -8.57 2.75 -17.39
C TYR A 90 -9.32 1.49 -17.82
N VAL A 91 -9.10 0.39 -17.11
CA VAL A 91 -9.78 -0.89 -17.28
C VAL A 91 -10.34 -1.26 -15.92
N TRP A 92 -11.67 -1.31 -15.82
CA TRP A 92 -12.35 -1.70 -14.60
C TRP A 92 -12.36 -3.22 -14.44
N GLY A 93 -12.06 -3.72 -13.25
CA GLY A 93 -12.09 -5.14 -12.92
C GLY A 93 -12.17 -5.41 -11.42
N TYR A 94 -12.25 -6.69 -11.09
CA TYR A 94 -12.46 -7.17 -9.72
C TYR A 94 -11.48 -8.26 -9.29
N ASP A 95 -10.71 -8.81 -10.23
CA ASP A 95 -9.80 -9.94 -10.04
C ASP A 95 -8.36 -9.51 -9.73
N GLY A 96 -8.10 -8.20 -9.67
CA GLY A 96 -6.79 -7.63 -9.37
C GLY A 96 -5.82 -7.48 -10.53
N THR A 97 -6.21 -7.89 -11.74
CA THR A 97 -5.34 -7.84 -12.94
C THR A 97 -5.51 -6.57 -13.76
N THR A 98 -6.55 -5.77 -13.47
CA THR A 98 -6.89 -4.55 -14.21
C THR A 98 -6.20 -3.31 -13.64
N THR A 99 -6.45 -2.13 -14.22
CA THR A 99 -5.82 -0.85 -13.82
C THR A 99 -6.74 0.01 -12.92
N ALA A 100 -8.01 -0.38 -12.80
CA ALA A 100 -8.99 0.23 -11.89
C ALA A 100 -9.97 -0.82 -11.35
N GLY A 101 -10.56 -0.55 -10.17
CA GLY A 101 -11.54 -1.42 -9.52
C GLY A 101 -11.02 -2.02 -8.21
N TYR A 102 -11.41 -3.26 -7.90
CA TYR A 102 -11.09 -3.92 -6.64
C TYR A 102 -9.96 -4.95 -6.77
N ASN A 103 -9.26 -5.20 -5.66
CA ASN A 103 -8.21 -6.22 -5.52
C ASN A 103 -6.97 -6.03 -6.41
N ILE A 104 -6.74 -4.82 -6.93
CA ILE A 104 -5.60 -4.44 -7.78
C ILE A 104 -4.29 -4.64 -6.99
N THR A 105 -3.60 -5.78 -7.10
CA THR A 105 -2.35 -6.07 -6.36
C THR A 105 -1.08 -5.74 -7.13
N ASN A 106 -1.21 -5.39 -8.41
CA ASN A 106 -0.11 -5.02 -9.29
C ASN A 106 0.46 -3.61 -9.03
N SER A 107 -0.19 -2.79 -8.19
CA SER A 107 0.35 -1.53 -7.66
C SER A 107 0.90 -1.74 -6.25
N GLU A 108 1.91 -0.99 -5.83
CA GLU A 108 2.49 -1.18 -4.48
C GLU A 108 1.48 -0.86 -3.37
N MET A 109 0.67 0.18 -3.55
CA MET A 109 -0.43 0.50 -2.60
C MET A 109 -1.51 -0.59 -2.60
N GLY A 110 -1.74 -1.21 -3.75
CA GLY A 110 -2.67 -2.31 -3.91
C GLY A 110 -2.18 -3.60 -3.26
N HIS A 111 -0.91 -3.93 -3.44
CA HIS A 111 -0.22 -5.01 -2.72
C HIS A 111 -0.35 -4.82 -1.20
N LEU A 112 -0.04 -3.61 -0.74
CA LEU A 112 -0.20 -3.19 0.65
C LEU A 112 -1.61 -3.46 1.20
N PHE A 113 -2.63 -3.03 0.45
CA PHE A 113 -4.00 -3.07 0.93
C PHE A 113 -4.62 -4.47 0.87
N TYR A 114 -4.39 -5.19 -0.23
CA TYR A 114 -5.06 -6.45 -0.53
C TYR A 114 -4.27 -7.69 -0.10
N THR A 115 -2.94 -7.64 -0.12
CA THR A 115 -2.04 -8.74 0.26
C THR A 115 -1.62 -8.61 1.72
N GLU A 116 -1.00 -7.48 2.08
CA GLU A 116 -0.42 -7.28 3.41
C GLU A 116 -1.51 -7.12 4.48
N LEU A 117 -2.39 -6.12 4.31
CA LEU A 117 -3.47 -5.85 5.27
C LEU A 117 -4.65 -6.83 5.16
N GLY A 118 -4.72 -7.62 4.09
CA GLY A 118 -5.78 -8.61 3.86
C GLY A 118 -7.17 -8.00 3.63
N ILE A 119 -7.28 -6.72 3.29
CA ILE A 119 -8.55 -6.02 3.12
C ILE A 119 -9.07 -6.28 1.70
N LYS A 120 -9.70 -7.45 1.49
CA LYS A 120 -10.32 -7.77 0.20
C LYS A 120 -11.58 -6.92 -0.04
N GLY A 121 -11.69 -6.38 -1.25
CA GLY A 121 -12.93 -5.75 -1.69
C GLY A 121 -14.05 -6.79 -1.74
N ILE A 122 -15.12 -6.58 -0.98
CA ILE A 122 -16.32 -7.43 -1.04
C ILE A 122 -17.06 -7.07 -2.33
N THR A 123 -17.23 -8.03 -3.23
CA THR A 123 -18.09 -7.86 -4.40
C THR A 123 -19.53 -7.58 -3.97
N PRO A 124 -20.33 -6.79 -4.71
CA PRO A 124 -21.78 -6.96 -4.64
C PRO A 124 -22.09 -8.39 -5.11
N GLN A 125 -22.46 -9.28 -4.20
CA GLN A 125 -23.11 -10.54 -4.55
C GLN A 125 -24.51 -10.22 -5.10
N THR A 126 -24.62 -10.06 -6.40
CA THR A 126 -25.88 -10.21 -7.16
C THR A 126 -25.45 -10.66 -8.55
N GLU A 127 -25.75 -11.87 -9.02
CA GLU A 127 -27.02 -12.58 -8.94
C GLU A 127 -26.78 -14.08 -8.65
N GLN A 128 -27.20 -14.56 -7.49
CA GLN A 128 -27.73 -15.92 -7.45
C GLN A 128 -29.01 -15.89 -8.27
N THR A 129 -29.00 -16.58 -9.42
CA THR A 129 -30.18 -16.95 -10.17
C THR A 129 -31.10 -17.77 -9.28
N HIS A 130 -31.95 -17.10 -8.49
CA HIS A 130 -33.14 -17.75 -7.98
C HIS A 130 -34.11 -17.81 -9.16
N ASN A 131 -34.07 -18.95 -9.85
CA ASN A 131 -35.14 -19.41 -10.73
C ASN A 131 -36.47 -19.18 -10.01
N ARG A 132 -37.22 -18.17 -10.45
CA ARG A 132 -38.63 -18.07 -10.12
C ARG A 132 -39.38 -19.00 -11.06
N ASP A 133 -39.84 -20.08 -10.43
CA ASP A 133 -41.16 -20.65 -10.60
C ASP A 133 -41.39 -21.48 -11.86
N GLY A 134 -41.07 -22.77 -11.72
CA GLY A 134 -41.94 -23.79 -12.26
C GLY A 134 -43.15 -23.95 -11.34
N VAL A 135 -44.31 -23.43 -11.79
CA VAL A 135 -45.64 -24.07 -11.79
C VAL A 135 -46.40 -23.54 -12.99
#